data_AF-A0A1B1ZP78-F1
#
_entry.id   AF-A0A1B1ZP78-F1
#
_cell.length_a   1.000
_cell.length_b   1.000
_cell.length_c   1.000
_cell.angle_alpha   90.00
_cell.angle_beta   90.00
_cell.angle_gamma   90.00
#
_symmetry.space_group_name_H-M   'P 1'
#
loop_
_entity.id
_entity.type
_entity.pdbx_description
1 polymer ?
#
loop_
_entity_poly.entity_id
_entity_poly.type
_entity_poly.pdbx_seq_one_letter_code
_entity_poly.pdbx_strand_id
1 'polypeptide(L)'
;MALGLFDESRGGRTMLGHGGDTAAFHALMQIHPGERIGVVVAMNGNGNDGLASSQLRNAVLDGFTDRYVPGPERAAPQEPAPGAEERVAAAAGRYESARASFSTFVGAANLLGQVTVTPGPDGTLISSPGVGRAGPTAYREIRPWVWQEIGGEQVLAARHDGDRVTAIGAESAFTLLRAAPLRDAAIVLPVLVGALVALVAGLAAWPVGALARRRYGVAAAGTGRADRAAIGLTRLATGCAVLAAAAWSATVLAVMGLADPPRPLLYAVLAAQWVATGGVLAAAVALVTGFRAGVGRARLAGRVLMLLGLVGVAWVALAFGLLSPDLGY
;
A
#
# COMPACT_ATOMS: atom_id res chain seq x y z
N MET A 1 -1.61 -26.09 -3.80
CA MET A 1 -3.00 -25.85 -3.33
C MET A 1 -3.92 -26.99 -3.72
N ALA A 2 -4.83 -27.36 -2.83
CA ALA A 2 -5.98 -28.23 -3.11
C ALA A 2 -7.29 -27.42 -3.07
N LEU A 3 -8.45 -28.06 -3.27
CA LEU A 3 -9.75 -27.39 -3.20
C LEU A 3 -10.03 -26.89 -1.77
N GLY A 4 -9.85 -25.59 -1.53
CA GLY A 4 -10.10 -24.96 -0.24
C GLY A 4 -9.04 -25.22 0.84
N LEU A 5 -7.88 -25.75 0.47
CA LEU A 5 -6.76 -26.00 1.39
C LEU A 5 -5.45 -25.50 0.79
N PHE A 6 -4.66 -24.81 1.60
CA PHE A 6 -3.29 -24.44 1.31
C PHE A 6 -2.41 -25.67 1.39
N ASP A 7 -1.51 -25.80 0.43
CA ASP A 7 -0.36 -26.68 0.54
C ASP A 7 0.68 -25.99 1.44
N GLU A 8 0.88 -26.58 2.60
CA GLU A 8 1.80 -26.17 3.67
C GLU A 8 2.96 -27.18 3.80
N SER A 9 3.17 -28.00 2.76
CA SER A 9 4.17 -29.06 2.76
C SER A 9 5.56 -28.51 3.06
N ARG A 10 6.23 -29.10 4.04
CA ARG A 10 7.61 -28.77 4.43
C ARG A 10 8.40 -30.02 4.75
N GLY A 11 9.73 -29.95 4.60
CA GLY A 11 10.60 -31.10 4.84
C GLY A 11 10.15 -32.37 4.11
N GLY A 12 9.77 -32.27 2.83
CA GLY A 12 9.34 -33.42 2.01
C GLY A 12 8.06 -34.14 2.44
N ARG A 13 7.33 -33.61 3.43
CA ARG A 13 6.04 -34.15 3.91
C ARG A 13 4.90 -33.36 3.32
N THR A 14 3.87 -34.06 2.85
CA THR A 14 2.64 -33.42 2.38
C THR A 14 1.83 -32.90 3.56
N MET A 15 1.55 -31.61 3.58
CA MET A 15 0.74 -30.96 4.60
C MET A 15 -0.29 -30.05 3.93
N LEU A 16 -1.52 -30.10 4.42
CA LEU A 16 -2.61 -29.27 3.93
C LEU A 16 -3.21 -28.48 5.08
N GLY A 17 -3.40 -27.19 4.93
CA GLY A 17 -3.93 -26.36 6.00
C GLY A 17 -4.87 -25.27 5.52
N HIS A 18 -5.54 -24.64 6.49
CA HIS A 18 -6.32 -23.43 6.25
C HIS A 18 -6.52 -22.67 7.56
N GLY A 19 -6.45 -21.34 7.49
CA GLY A 19 -6.73 -20.44 8.60
C GLY A 19 -8.07 -19.73 8.45
N GLY A 20 -8.61 -19.23 9.56
CA GLY A 20 -9.78 -18.36 9.57
C GLY A 20 -9.64 -17.34 10.67
N ASP A 21 -9.81 -16.06 10.34
CA ASP A 21 -9.71 -14.97 11.29
C ASP A 21 -10.95 -14.07 11.19
N THR A 22 -11.44 -13.66 12.35
CA THR A 22 -12.35 -12.54 12.53
C THR A 22 -11.69 -11.54 13.48
N ALA A 23 -12.36 -10.43 13.81
CA ALA A 23 -11.85 -9.50 14.81
C ALA A 23 -11.69 -10.12 16.21
N ALA A 24 -12.45 -11.17 16.54
CA ALA A 24 -12.51 -11.74 17.88
C ALA A 24 -12.17 -13.24 17.97
N PHE A 25 -12.26 -13.98 16.88
CA PHE A 25 -12.07 -15.43 16.84
C PHE A 25 -11.13 -15.82 15.72
N HIS A 26 -10.31 -16.81 16.01
CA HIS A 26 -9.27 -17.25 15.11
C HIS A 26 -9.12 -18.76 15.13
N ALA A 27 -8.85 -19.35 13.98
CA ALA A 27 -8.61 -20.78 13.85
C ALA A 27 -7.50 -21.04 12.84
N LEU A 28 -6.74 -22.11 13.07
CA LEU A 28 -5.80 -22.66 12.11
C LEU A 28 -5.87 -24.17 12.16
N MET A 29 -5.95 -24.79 10.99
CA MET A 29 -5.98 -26.24 10.82
C MET A 29 -4.82 -26.67 9.95
N GLN A 30 -4.20 -27.80 10.31
CA GLN A 30 -3.23 -28.51 9.48
C GLN A 30 -3.55 -30.01 9.48
N ILE A 31 -3.45 -30.62 8.31
CA ILE A 31 -3.75 -32.03 8.04
C ILE A 31 -2.48 -32.65 7.43
N HIS A 32 -2.12 -33.83 7.92
CA HIS A 32 -1.03 -34.68 7.45
C HIS A 32 -1.65 -35.96 6.86
N PRO A 33 -1.92 -35.99 5.54
CA PRO A 33 -2.66 -37.10 4.95
C PRO A 33 -1.94 -38.45 5.04
N GLY A 34 -0.61 -38.45 4.91
CA GLY A 34 0.20 -39.67 4.98
C GLY A 34 0.17 -40.33 6.35
N GLU A 35 0.14 -39.51 7.39
CA GLU A 35 0.14 -39.92 8.79
C GLU A 35 -1.27 -40.07 9.36
N ARG A 36 -2.30 -39.66 8.60
CA ARG A 36 -3.72 -39.65 9.00
C ARG A 36 -3.97 -38.83 10.27
N ILE A 37 -3.29 -37.68 10.36
CA ILE A 37 -3.39 -36.75 11.49
C ILE A 37 -4.03 -35.44 11.03
N GLY A 38 -4.87 -34.84 11.87
CA GLY A 38 -5.34 -33.47 11.73
C GLY A 38 -5.27 -32.74 13.05
N VAL A 39 -4.77 -31.50 13.03
CA VAL A 39 -4.64 -30.62 14.19
C VAL A 39 -5.40 -29.33 13.91
N VAL A 40 -6.23 -28.92 14.86
CA VAL A 40 -6.97 -27.66 14.82
C VAL A 40 -6.68 -26.88 16.08
N VAL A 41 -6.29 -25.62 15.93
CA VAL A 41 -6.09 -24.67 17.02
C VAL A 41 -7.11 -23.55 16.86
N ALA A 42 -7.97 -23.36 17.85
CA ALA A 42 -8.99 -22.30 17.87
C ALA A 42 -8.79 -21.39 19.08
N MET A 43 -8.96 -20.09 18.88
CA MET A 43 -8.74 -19.04 19.86
C MET A 43 -9.88 -18.01 19.80
N ASN A 44 -10.23 -17.43 20.95
CA ASN A 44 -11.30 -16.43 21.11
C ASN A 44 -10.73 -15.02 21.40
N GLY A 45 -9.53 -14.74 20.92
CA GLY A 45 -8.95 -13.40 20.97
C GLY A 45 -7.51 -13.34 20.47
N ASN A 46 -7.01 -12.11 20.34
CA ASN A 46 -5.65 -11.81 19.90
C ASN A 46 -4.58 -12.06 20.98
N GLY A 47 -4.96 -12.03 22.27
CA GLY A 47 -4.02 -12.09 23.39
C GLY A 47 -3.48 -10.70 23.74
N ASN A 48 -2.18 -10.62 24.04
CA ASN A 48 -1.55 -9.38 24.54
C ASN A 48 -1.10 -8.41 23.44
N ASP A 49 -1.11 -8.83 22.17
CA ASP A 49 -0.85 -7.97 21.01
C ASP A 49 -1.62 -8.48 19.78
N GLY A 50 -1.62 -7.72 18.68
CA GLY A 50 -2.41 -8.03 17.48
C GLY A 50 -1.92 -9.24 16.65
N LEU A 51 -0.71 -9.75 16.90
CA LEU A 51 -0.14 -10.90 16.19
C LEU A 51 0.08 -12.13 17.08
N ALA A 52 -0.04 -11.99 18.40
CA ALA A 52 0.25 -13.05 19.37
C ALA A 52 -0.55 -14.33 19.10
N SER A 53 -1.84 -14.19 18.77
CA SER A 53 -2.69 -15.32 18.39
C SER A 53 -2.16 -16.06 17.15
N SER A 54 -1.78 -15.32 16.10
CA SER A 54 -1.20 -15.92 14.88
C SER A 54 0.13 -16.62 15.16
N GLN A 55 1.03 -15.96 15.89
CA GLN A 55 2.33 -16.51 16.27
C GLN A 55 2.19 -17.79 17.11
N LEU A 56 1.28 -17.80 18.08
CA LEU A 56 1.05 -18.96 18.93
C LEU A 56 0.48 -20.14 18.12
N ARG A 57 -0.51 -19.91 17.25
CA ARG A 57 -1.07 -20.97 16.40
C ARG A 57 -0.01 -21.59 15.49
N ASN A 58 0.81 -20.75 14.84
CA ASN A 58 1.91 -21.22 14.00
C ASN A 58 2.93 -22.01 14.81
N ALA A 59 3.38 -21.50 15.96
CA ALA A 59 4.34 -22.20 16.82
C ALA A 59 3.83 -23.55 17.33
N VAL A 60 2.53 -23.68 17.63
CA VAL A 60 1.92 -24.94 18.05
C VAL A 60 1.92 -25.95 16.91
N LEU A 61 1.50 -25.55 15.70
CA LEU A 61 1.47 -26.45 14.54
C LEU A 61 2.88 -26.82 14.07
N ASP A 62 3.79 -25.85 13.99
CA ASP A 62 5.18 -26.10 13.63
C ASP A 62 5.85 -27.05 14.63
N GLY A 63 5.68 -26.78 15.94
CA GLY A 63 6.22 -27.64 16.99
C GLY A 63 5.60 -29.03 17.02
N PHE A 64 4.30 -29.16 16.74
CA PHE A 64 3.65 -30.45 16.59
C PHE A 64 4.27 -31.23 15.43
N THR A 65 4.38 -30.60 14.27
CA THR A 65 4.88 -31.23 13.05
C THR A 65 6.36 -31.60 13.17
N ASP A 66 7.20 -30.74 13.76
CA ASP A 66 8.61 -31.04 14.02
C ASP A 66 8.79 -32.24 14.96
N ARG A 67 7.90 -32.37 15.95
CA ARG A 67 7.97 -33.43 16.95
C ARG A 67 7.41 -34.77 16.48
N TYR A 68 6.27 -34.75 15.80
CA TYR A 68 5.48 -35.96 15.52
C TYR A 68 5.48 -36.39 14.06
N VAL A 69 5.78 -35.48 13.13
CA VAL A 69 5.81 -35.74 11.69
C VAL A 69 7.13 -35.24 11.08
N PRO A 70 8.30 -35.67 11.59
CA PRO A 70 9.57 -35.17 11.10
C PRO A 70 9.77 -35.50 9.62
N GLY A 71 10.29 -34.51 8.89
CA GLY A 71 10.75 -34.67 7.51
C GLY A 71 12.04 -35.49 7.44
N PRO A 72 12.43 -36.00 6.25
CA PRO A 72 13.78 -36.49 6.03
C PRO A 72 14.79 -35.35 6.24
N GLU A 73 16.03 -35.73 6.54
CA GLU A 73 17.12 -34.78 6.73
C GLU A 73 17.24 -33.84 5.52
N ARG A 74 17.34 -32.53 5.82
CA ARG A 74 17.29 -31.48 4.81
C ARG A 74 18.52 -31.63 3.91
N ALA A 75 18.31 -31.78 2.61
CA ALA A 75 19.41 -31.82 1.65
C ALA A 75 20.27 -30.56 1.79
N ALA A 76 21.59 -30.71 1.63
CA ALA A 76 22.50 -29.58 1.67
C ALA A 76 22.05 -28.50 0.67
N PRO A 77 22.19 -27.21 1.02
CA PRO A 77 21.84 -26.12 0.11
C PRO A 77 22.52 -26.33 -1.24
N GLN A 78 21.73 -26.35 -2.32
CA GLN A 78 22.30 -26.41 -3.66
C GLN A 78 23.00 -25.08 -3.97
N GLU A 79 24.10 -25.14 -4.70
CA GLU A 79 24.70 -23.93 -5.25
C GLU A 79 23.72 -23.27 -6.23
N PRO A 80 23.61 -21.92 -6.23
CA PRO A 80 22.76 -21.22 -7.17
C PRO A 80 23.14 -21.58 -8.61
N ALA A 81 22.14 -21.79 -9.47
CA ALA A 81 22.39 -22.04 -10.88
C ALA A 81 23.05 -20.81 -11.53
N PRO A 82 23.87 -20.98 -12.60
CA PRO A 82 24.39 -19.86 -13.37
C PRO A 82 23.28 -18.86 -13.74
N GLY A 83 23.58 -17.57 -13.65
CA GLY A 83 22.60 -16.51 -13.92
C GLY A 83 21.72 -16.11 -12.71
N ALA A 84 22.05 -16.57 -11.50
CA ALA A 84 21.24 -16.31 -10.30
C ALA A 84 21.17 -14.82 -9.94
N GLU A 85 22.29 -14.11 -10.06
CA GLU A 85 22.38 -12.67 -9.77
C GLU A 85 21.50 -11.86 -10.73
N GLU A 86 21.49 -12.21 -12.01
CA GLU A 86 20.64 -11.60 -13.04
C GLU A 86 19.16 -11.83 -12.75
N ARG A 87 18.78 -13.04 -12.32
CA ARG A 87 17.39 -13.34 -11.93
C ARG A 87 16.96 -12.57 -10.69
N VAL A 88 17.84 -12.41 -9.70
CA VAL A 88 17.58 -11.58 -8.52
C VAL A 88 17.45 -10.10 -8.92
N ALA A 89 18.32 -9.60 -9.78
CA ALA A 89 18.22 -8.25 -10.31
C ALA A 89 16.91 -8.02 -11.08
N ALA A 90 16.48 -9.00 -11.88
CA ALA A 90 15.20 -8.98 -12.58
C ALA A 90 13.99 -9.04 -11.62
N ALA A 91 14.12 -9.74 -10.49
CA ALA A 91 13.11 -9.79 -9.45
C ALA A 91 13.03 -8.53 -8.59
N ALA A 92 14.08 -7.70 -8.57
CA ALA A 92 14.11 -6.48 -7.77
C ALA A 92 12.96 -5.51 -8.11
N GLY A 93 12.39 -4.86 -7.09
CA GLY A 93 11.30 -3.89 -7.23
C GLY A 93 10.30 -3.94 -6.10
N ARG A 94 9.23 -3.14 -6.21
CA ARG A 94 8.11 -3.14 -5.26
C ARG A 94 6.97 -4.00 -5.77
N TYR A 95 6.31 -4.64 -4.82
CA TYR A 95 5.17 -5.50 -5.05
C TYR A 95 4.05 -5.18 -4.07
N GLU A 96 2.81 -5.36 -4.51
CA GLU A 96 1.61 -5.24 -3.69
C GLU A 96 0.88 -6.59 -3.61
N SER A 97 0.18 -6.84 -2.50
CA SER A 97 -0.55 -8.10 -2.33
C SER A 97 -1.67 -8.24 -3.37
N ALA A 98 -1.78 -9.41 -3.99
CA ALA A 98 -2.94 -9.79 -4.80
C ALA A 98 -4.21 -9.97 -3.95
N ARG A 99 -4.04 -10.21 -2.64
CA ARG A 99 -5.12 -10.32 -1.64
C ARG A 99 -5.40 -8.95 -1.03
N ALA A 100 -5.75 -8.00 -1.87
CA ALA A 100 -6.01 -6.63 -1.47
C ALA A 100 -7.22 -6.04 -2.21
N SER A 101 -7.78 -4.95 -1.68
CA SER A 101 -8.79 -4.18 -2.42
C SER A 101 -8.11 -3.35 -3.52
N PHE A 102 -8.74 -3.32 -4.70
CA PHE A 102 -8.30 -2.50 -5.83
C PHE A 102 -9.39 -1.55 -6.36
N SER A 103 -10.63 -1.67 -5.86
CA SER A 103 -11.81 -0.96 -6.36
C SER A 103 -12.45 0.00 -5.35
N THR A 104 -12.03 -0.05 -4.08
CA THR A 104 -12.56 0.81 -3.00
C THR A 104 -11.45 1.64 -2.36
N PHE A 105 -11.82 2.56 -1.47
CA PHE A 105 -10.87 3.44 -0.79
C PHE A 105 -9.80 2.66 0.03
N VAL A 106 -10.11 1.42 0.42
CA VAL A 106 -9.16 0.52 1.11
C VAL A 106 -7.94 0.23 0.24
N GLY A 107 -8.04 0.37 -1.08
CA GLY A 107 -6.89 0.23 -1.98
C GLY A 107 -5.72 1.15 -1.63
N ALA A 108 -5.96 2.27 -0.93
CA ALA A 108 -4.90 3.13 -0.40
C ALA A 108 -4.00 2.42 0.63
N ALA A 109 -4.50 1.40 1.34
CA ALA A 109 -3.68 0.59 2.25
C ALA A 109 -2.54 -0.14 1.51
N ASN A 110 -2.71 -0.42 0.21
CA ASN A 110 -1.71 -1.10 -0.60
C ASN A 110 -0.43 -0.27 -0.76
N LEU A 111 -0.47 1.05 -0.56
CA LEU A 111 0.72 1.91 -0.53
C LEU A 111 1.60 1.62 0.69
N LEU A 112 0.98 1.32 1.83
CA LEU A 112 1.66 1.07 3.10
C LEU A 112 2.16 -0.38 3.18
N GLY A 113 1.43 -1.30 2.55
CA GLY A 113 1.72 -2.74 2.57
C GLY A 113 2.63 -3.24 1.44
N GLN A 114 3.34 -2.37 0.71
CA GLN A 114 4.22 -2.83 -0.37
C GLN A 114 5.43 -3.57 0.17
N VAL A 115 5.74 -4.69 -0.48
CA VAL A 115 6.95 -5.47 -0.25
C VAL A 115 8.01 -5.00 -1.23
N THR A 116 9.18 -4.63 -0.73
CA THR A 116 10.34 -4.29 -1.55
C THR A 116 11.27 -5.49 -1.63
N VAL A 117 11.52 -5.94 -2.86
CA VAL A 117 12.51 -6.98 -3.16
C VAL A 117 13.79 -6.31 -3.65
N THR A 118 14.91 -6.63 -3.01
CA THR A 118 16.24 -6.10 -3.37
C THR A 118 17.26 -7.23 -3.48
N PRO A 119 18.29 -7.07 -4.35
CA PRO A 119 19.44 -7.96 -4.33
C PRO A 119 20.18 -7.86 -2.99
N GLY A 120 20.57 -9.00 -2.44
CA GLY A 120 21.44 -9.14 -1.28
C GLY A 120 22.83 -9.63 -1.66
N PRO A 121 23.71 -9.85 -0.66
CA PRO A 121 25.01 -10.47 -0.86
C PRO A 121 24.88 -11.87 -1.48
N ASP A 122 25.92 -12.31 -2.20
CA ASP A 122 26.06 -13.69 -2.71
C ASP A 122 24.87 -14.17 -3.56
N GLY A 123 24.28 -13.28 -4.36
CA GLY A 123 23.14 -13.60 -5.22
C GLY A 123 21.85 -13.94 -4.45
N THR A 124 21.71 -13.47 -3.21
CA THR A 124 20.48 -13.67 -2.41
C THR A 124 19.40 -12.65 -2.77
N LEU A 125 18.15 -13.03 -2.57
CA LEU A 125 16.99 -12.15 -2.68
C LEU A 125 16.58 -11.70 -1.28
N ILE A 126 16.44 -10.40 -1.05
CA ILE A 126 15.95 -9.84 0.22
C ILE A 126 14.55 -9.29 0.00
N SER A 127 13.59 -9.77 0.78
CA SER A 127 12.23 -9.21 0.85
C SER A 127 12.11 -8.33 2.10
N SER A 128 11.61 -7.11 1.94
CA SER A 128 11.38 -6.16 3.04
C SER A 128 10.01 -5.48 2.93
N PRO A 129 9.07 -5.78 3.85
CA PRO A 129 9.15 -6.87 4.83
C PRO A 129 9.21 -8.25 4.15
N GLY A 130 9.57 -9.29 4.90
CA GLY A 130 9.41 -10.68 4.48
C GLY A 130 7.94 -10.99 4.20
N VAL A 131 7.67 -11.91 3.27
CA VAL A 131 6.28 -12.23 2.91
C VAL A 131 5.59 -12.91 4.10
N GLY A 132 4.55 -12.27 4.64
CA GLY A 132 3.87 -12.73 5.85
C GLY A 132 4.63 -12.48 7.17
N ARG A 133 5.69 -11.66 7.15
CA ARG A 133 6.54 -11.36 8.32
C ARG A 133 6.64 -9.87 8.58
N ALA A 134 7.00 -9.50 9.81
CA ALA A 134 7.20 -8.08 10.17
C ALA A 134 8.58 -7.55 9.79
N GLY A 135 9.61 -8.41 9.82
CA GLY A 135 11.00 -8.04 9.50
C GLY A 135 11.43 -8.48 8.09
N PRO A 136 12.60 -8.02 7.63
CA PRO A 136 13.16 -8.46 6.35
C PRO A 136 13.51 -9.95 6.38
N THR A 137 13.50 -10.60 5.21
CA THR A 137 13.81 -12.02 5.07
C THR A 137 14.69 -12.24 3.84
N ALA A 138 15.73 -13.06 3.99
CA ALA A 138 16.67 -13.39 2.93
C ALA A 138 16.37 -14.77 2.36
N TYR A 139 16.50 -14.91 1.04
CA TYR A 139 16.22 -16.13 0.31
C TYR A 139 17.40 -16.45 -0.62
N ARG A 140 17.73 -17.73 -0.73
CA ARG A 140 18.74 -18.26 -1.66
C ARG A 140 18.04 -18.97 -2.81
N GLU A 141 18.52 -18.78 -4.03
CA GLU A 141 17.98 -19.50 -5.18
C GLU A 141 18.30 -20.99 -5.08
N ILE A 142 17.28 -21.84 -5.22
CA ILE A 142 17.42 -23.31 -5.23
C ILE A 142 17.18 -23.90 -6.61
N ARG A 143 16.41 -23.21 -7.46
CA ARG A 143 16.17 -23.49 -8.88
C ARG A 143 15.92 -22.16 -9.58
N PRO A 144 16.13 -22.04 -10.90
CA PRO A 144 15.85 -20.80 -11.61
C PRO A 144 14.45 -20.25 -11.26
N TRP A 145 14.39 -19.00 -10.77
CA TRP A 145 13.16 -18.30 -10.36
C TRP A 145 12.46 -18.85 -9.11
N VAL A 146 13.14 -19.71 -8.34
CA VAL A 146 12.64 -20.28 -7.09
C VAL A 146 13.66 -20.08 -5.98
N TRP A 147 13.28 -19.34 -4.94
CA TRP A 147 14.14 -19.02 -3.81
C TRP A 147 13.59 -19.61 -2.52
N GLN A 148 14.47 -20.18 -1.70
CA GLN A 148 14.15 -20.70 -0.38
C GLN A 148 14.70 -19.78 0.69
N GLU A 149 13.93 -19.56 1.74
CA GLU A 149 14.33 -18.77 2.90
C GLU A 149 15.61 -19.32 3.54
N ILE A 150 16.55 -18.43 3.86
CA ILE A 150 17.76 -18.78 4.61
C ILE A 150 17.39 -18.97 6.07
N GLY A 151 17.61 -20.18 6.60
CA GLY A 151 17.24 -20.52 7.97
C GLY A 151 15.76 -20.86 8.17
N GLY A 152 14.98 -20.95 7.08
CA GLY A 152 13.57 -21.33 7.12
C GLY A 152 13.16 -22.25 5.97
N GLU A 153 11.84 -22.44 5.83
CA GLU A 153 11.25 -23.35 4.84
C GLU A 153 10.44 -22.61 3.77
N GLN A 154 10.22 -21.29 3.92
CA GLN A 154 9.38 -20.54 2.99
C GLN A 154 10.02 -20.51 1.59
N VAL A 155 9.22 -20.85 0.58
CA VAL A 155 9.63 -20.82 -0.82
C VAL A 155 8.91 -19.69 -1.55
N LEU A 156 9.67 -18.92 -2.31
CA LEU A 156 9.21 -17.92 -3.25
C LEU A 156 9.39 -18.44 -4.68
N ALA A 157 8.39 -18.23 -5.53
CA ALA A 157 8.48 -18.53 -6.95
C ALA A 157 8.06 -17.32 -7.79
N ALA A 158 8.88 -16.92 -8.75
CA ALA A 158 8.55 -15.82 -9.65
C ALA A 158 7.77 -16.31 -10.88
N ARG A 159 6.69 -15.60 -11.20
CA ARG A 159 6.10 -15.61 -12.53
C ARG A 159 6.75 -14.50 -13.34
N HIS A 160 7.32 -14.84 -14.48
CA HIS A 160 8.02 -13.90 -15.35
C HIS A 160 7.52 -13.99 -16.80
N ASP A 161 7.71 -12.90 -17.54
CA ASP A 161 7.44 -12.77 -18.98
C ASP A 161 8.73 -12.24 -19.62
N GLY A 162 9.48 -13.12 -20.28
CA GLY A 162 10.89 -12.87 -20.61
C GLY A 162 11.70 -12.58 -19.35
N ASP A 163 12.40 -11.45 -19.35
CA ASP A 163 13.22 -10.98 -18.22
C ASP A 163 12.43 -10.18 -17.18
N ARG A 164 11.10 -10.02 -17.36
CA ARG A 164 10.28 -9.20 -16.46
C ARG A 164 9.49 -10.08 -15.50
N VAL A 165 9.83 -10.05 -14.22
CA VAL A 165 9.00 -10.65 -13.17
C VAL A 165 7.69 -9.87 -13.04
N THR A 166 6.56 -10.55 -13.11
CA THR A 166 5.21 -9.94 -13.00
C THR A 166 4.56 -10.23 -11.65
N ALA A 167 4.92 -11.34 -11.01
CA ALA A 167 4.44 -11.71 -9.70
C ALA A 167 5.44 -12.59 -8.97
N ILE A 168 5.38 -12.58 -7.64
CA ILE A 168 6.10 -13.52 -6.77
C ILE A 168 5.04 -14.23 -5.93
N GLY A 169 4.92 -15.54 -6.12
CA GLY A 169 4.16 -16.41 -5.23
C GLY A 169 4.99 -16.73 -3.99
N ALA A 170 4.36 -16.64 -2.82
CA ALA A 170 4.89 -17.15 -1.57
C ALA A 170 3.88 -18.14 -1.01
N GLU A 171 4.37 -19.30 -0.59
CA GLU A 171 3.51 -20.39 -0.11
C GLU A 171 2.41 -20.70 -1.13
N SER A 172 1.31 -21.28 -0.65
CA SER A 172 0.22 -21.71 -1.50
C SER A 172 -0.66 -20.58 -2.02
N ALA A 173 -0.95 -19.55 -1.23
CA ALA A 173 -2.02 -18.60 -1.53
C ALA A 173 -1.63 -17.12 -1.47
N PHE A 174 -0.37 -16.82 -1.15
CA PHE A 174 0.10 -15.44 -1.15
C PHE A 174 0.76 -15.14 -2.47
N THR A 175 0.28 -14.10 -3.14
CA THR A 175 0.86 -13.64 -4.40
C THR A 175 1.09 -12.15 -4.28
N LEU A 176 2.30 -11.75 -4.59
CA LEU A 176 2.74 -10.37 -4.68
C LEU A 176 2.76 -10.00 -6.16
N LEU A 177 1.98 -9.00 -6.55
CA LEU A 177 1.95 -8.46 -7.90
C LEU A 177 2.97 -7.34 -8.01
N ARG A 178 3.73 -7.28 -9.10
CA ARG A 178 4.65 -6.16 -9.30
C ARG A 178 3.86 -4.84 -9.34
N ALA A 179 4.23 -3.90 -8.50
CA ALA A 179 3.56 -2.61 -8.43
C ALA A 179 3.72 -1.87 -9.76
N ALA A 180 2.60 -1.44 -10.34
CA ALA A 180 2.63 -0.59 -11.53
C ALA A 180 3.22 0.79 -11.15
N PRO A 181 3.86 1.53 -12.07
CA PRO A 181 4.41 2.86 -11.77
C PRO A 181 3.40 3.84 -11.15
N LEU A 182 2.12 3.73 -11.56
CA LEU A 182 1.02 4.55 -11.03
C LEU A 182 0.59 4.18 -9.61
N ARG A 183 1.09 3.06 -9.08
CA ARG A 183 0.79 2.51 -7.76
C ARG A 183 2.03 2.33 -6.89
N ASP A 184 3.23 2.52 -7.44
CA ASP A 184 4.49 2.38 -6.73
C ASP A 184 4.60 3.46 -5.64
N ALA A 185 4.78 3.04 -4.38
CA ALA A 185 4.84 3.94 -3.24
C ALA A 185 5.97 4.98 -3.34
N ALA A 186 7.10 4.66 -3.99
CA ALA A 186 8.19 5.64 -4.17
C ALA A 186 7.89 6.72 -5.20
N ILE A 187 6.86 6.54 -6.03
CA ILE A 187 6.39 7.58 -6.94
C ILE A 187 5.22 8.31 -6.30
N VAL A 188 4.24 7.55 -5.80
CA VAL A 188 2.99 8.09 -5.27
C VAL A 188 3.22 8.93 -4.02
N LEU A 189 4.01 8.44 -3.04
CA LEU A 189 4.18 9.15 -1.76
C LEU A 189 4.87 10.52 -1.93
N PRO A 190 5.99 10.65 -2.68
CA PRO A 190 6.57 11.97 -2.91
C PRO A 190 5.65 12.94 -3.65
N VAL A 191 4.87 12.46 -4.63
CA VAL A 191 3.88 13.28 -5.33
C VAL A 191 2.78 13.74 -4.37
N LEU A 192 2.24 12.84 -3.54
CA LEU A 192 1.21 13.18 -2.56
C LEU A 192 1.73 14.19 -1.53
N VAL A 193 2.90 13.94 -0.96
CA VAL A 193 3.53 14.84 0.02
C VAL A 193 3.82 16.20 -0.61
N GLY A 194 4.45 16.24 -1.78
CA GLY A 194 4.73 17.48 -2.50
C GLY A 194 3.47 18.27 -2.85
N ALA A 195 2.42 17.57 -3.28
CA ALA A 195 1.12 18.17 -3.53
C ALA A 195 0.51 18.77 -2.26
N LEU A 196 0.46 18.02 -1.16
CA LEU A 196 -0.08 18.50 0.12
C LEU A 196 0.71 19.69 0.67
N VAL A 197 2.05 19.65 0.60
CA VAL A 197 2.92 20.77 1.00
C VAL A 197 2.60 22.02 0.18
N ALA A 198 2.48 21.90 -1.14
CA ALA A 198 2.11 23.02 -2.00
C ALA A 198 0.75 23.60 -1.60
N LEU A 199 -0.27 22.73 -1.43
CA LEU A 199 -1.63 23.13 -1.06
C LEU A 199 -1.70 23.82 0.30
N VAL A 200 -1.04 23.28 1.33
CA VAL A 200 -0.96 23.87 2.66
C VAL A 200 -0.24 25.23 2.62
N ALA A 201 0.89 25.31 1.91
CA ALA A 201 1.61 26.56 1.72
C ALA A 201 0.74 27.62 1.02
N GLY A 202 -0.06 27.22 0.02
CA GLY A 202 -1.01 28.10 -0.65
C GLY A 202 -2.14 28.61 0.24
N LEU A 203 -2.70 27.75 1.10
CA LEU A 203 -3.68 28.14 2.10
C LEU A 203 -3.09 29.12 3.11
N ALA A 204 -1.85 28.89 3.57
CA ALA A 204 -1.14 29.76 4.51
C ALA A 204 -0.70 31.10 3.89
N ALA A 205 -0.37 31.13 2.59
CA ALA A 205 0.04 32.35 1.88
C ALA A 205 -1.07 33.40 1.84
N TRP A 206 -2.34 33.01 1.94
CA TRP A 206 -3.46 33.95 1.93
C TRP A 206 -3.56 34.84 3.18
N PRO A 207 -3.68 34.30 4.42
CA PRO A 207 -3.70 35.11 5.63
C PRO A 207 -2.40 35.90 5.81
N VAL A 208 -1.25 35.30 5.51
CA VAL A 208 0.06 35.98 5.56
C VAL A 208 0.09 37.16 4.60
N GLY A 209 -0.35 36.96 3.35
CA GLY A 209 -0.42 38.02 2.36
C GLY A 209 -1.42 39.12 2.73
N ALA A 210 -2.55 38.78 3.38
CA ALA A 210 -3.51 39.76 3.87
C ALA A 210 -2.93 40.61 5.02
N LEU A 211 -2.24 39.97 5.96
CA LEU A 211 -1.57 40.65 7.06
C LEU A 211 -0.44 41.56 6.57
N ALA A 212 0.39 41.07 5.65
CA ALA A 212 1.45 41.86 5.02
C ALA A 212 0.88 43.08 4.30
N ARG A 213 -0.18 42.92 3.49
CA ARG A 213 -0.84 44.05 2.83
C ARG A 213 -1.39 45.07 3.83
N ARG A 214 -1.98 44.62 4.94
CA ARG A 214 -2.46 45.50 6.01
C ARG A 214 -1.31 46.24 6.70
N ARG A 215 -0.19 45.55 6.97
CA ARG A 215 1.00 46.12 7.63
C ARG A 215 1.77 47.12 6.75
N TYR A 216 1.86 46.85 5.45
CA TYR A 216 2.60 47.68 4.49
C TYR A 216 1.72 48.63 3.67
N GLY A 217 0.43 48.75 3.98
CA GLY A 217 -0.49 49.69 3.32
C GLY A 217 -0.74 49.41 1.82
N VAL A 218 -0.51 48.18 1.36
CA VAL A 218 -0.62 47.82 -0.07
C VAL A 218 -2.06 47.45 -0.42
N ALA A 219 -2.67 48.20 -1.34
CA ALA A 219 -4.02 47.91 -1.84
C ALA A 219 -4.08 46.54 -2.53
N ALA A 220 -5.17 45.79 -2.30
CA ALA A 220 -5.39 44.54 -3.00
C ALA A 220 -5.65 44.81 -4.48
N ALA A 221 -4.91 44.16 -5.37
CA ALA A 221 -5.14 44.27 -6.81
C ALA A 221 -6.58 43.84 -7.15
N GLY A 222 -7.32 44.73 -7.81
CA GLY A 222 -8.67 44.43 -8.31
C GLY A 222 -8.61 43.27 -9.31
N THR A 223 -9.40 42.24 -9.07
CA THR A 223 -9.53 41.08 -9.95
C THR A 223 -10.98 40.97 -10.43
N GLY A 224 -11.16 40.59 -11.70
CA GLY A 224 -12.49 40.42 -12.29
C GLY A 224 -13.36 39.43 -11.51
N ARG A 225 -14.69 39.51 -11.66
CA ARG A 225 -15.64 38.66 -10.91
C ARG A 225 -15.37 37.16 -11.09
N ALA A 226 -15.07 36.74 -12.31
CA ALA A 226 -14.72 35.36 -12.64
C ALA A 226 -13.41 34.89 -11.96
N ASP A 227 -12.39 35.76 -11.92
CA ASP A 227 -11.10 35.44 -11.27
C ASP A 227 -11.28 35.28 -9.75
N ARG A 228 -12.06 36.17 -9.13
CA ARG A 228 -12.38 36.07 -7.69
C ARG A 228 -13.14 34.77 -7.36
N ALA A 229 -14.11 34.40 -8.19
CA ALA A 229 -14.86 33.16 -8.02
C ALA A 229 -13.95 31.93 -8.16
N ALA A 230 -13.11 31.90 -9.21
CA ALA A 230 -12.18 30.79 -9.45
C ALA A 230 -11.18 30.62 -8.30
N ILE A 231 -10.62 31.71 -7.77
CA ILE A 231 -9.74 31.67 -6.59
C ILE A 231 -10.49 31.17 -5.35
N GLY A 232 -11.72 31.64 -5.12
CA GLY A 232 -12.54 31.20 -3.99
C GLY A 232 -12.82 29.70 -4.03
N LEU A 233 -13.25 29.20 -5.19
CA LEU A 233 -13.49 27.78 -5.42
C LEU A 233 -12.21 26.94 -5.31
N THR A 234 -11.08 27.45 -5.83
CA THR A 234 -9.78 26.79 -5.67
C THR A 234 -9.45 26.62 -4.19
N ARG A 235 -9.64 27.66 -3.37
CA ARG A 235 -9.35 27.59 -1.92
C ARG A 235 -10.26 26.62 -1.19
N LEU A 236 -11.55 26.62 -1.50
CA LEU A 236 -12.50 25.65 -0.95
C LEU A 236 -12.03 24.23 -1.27
N ALA A 237 -11.72 23.96 -2.54
CA ALA A 237 -11.23 22.67 -2.98
C ALA A 237 -9.89 22.29 -2.33
N THR A 238 -8.97 23.25 -2.15
CA THR A 238 -7.72 23.02 -1.43
C THR A 238 -7.95 22.64 0.03
N GLY A 239 -8.86 23.32 0.72
CA GLY A 239 -9.26 22.95 2.08
C GLY A 239 -9.85 21.54 2.13
N CYS A 240 -10.77 21.23 1.21
CA CYS A 240 -11.34 19.89 1.08
C CYS A 240 -10.28 18.83 0.76
N ALA A 241 -9.28 19.13 -0.07
CA ALA A 241 -8.21 18.20 -0.44
C ALA A 241 -7.36 17.80 0.78
N VAL A 242 -6.95 18.79 1.58
CA VAL A 242 -6.15 18.55 2.79
C VAL A 242 -6.96 17.79 3.83
N LEU A 243 -8.23 18.18 4.04
CA LEU A 243 -9.13 17.49 4.97
C LEU A 243 -9.43 16.05 4.53
N ALA A 244 -9.71 15.85 3.23
CA ALA A 244 -9.96 14.52 2.67
C ALA A 244 -8.73 13.63 2.77
N ALA A 245 -7.53 14.13 2.48
CA ALA A 245 -6.29 13.37 2.64
C ALA A 245 -6.07 12.91 4.09
N ALA A 246 -6.26 13.82 5.07
CA ALA A 246 -6.15 13.49 6.48
C ALA A 246 -7.22 12.48 6.93
N ALA A 247 -8.47 12.70 6.52
CA ALA A 247 -9.59 11.86 6.91
C ALA A 247 -9.55 10.47 6.26
N TRP A 248 -9.15 10.36 4.99
CA TRP A 248 -8.90 9.07 4.34
C TRP A 248 -7.77 8.31 5.02
N SER A 249 -6.66 8.99 5.35
CA SER A 249 -5.55 8.36 6.09
C SER A 249 -6.03 7.81 7.43
N ALA A 250 -6.78 8.59 8.20
CA ALA A 250 -7.32 8.15 9.48
C ALA A 250 -8.31 6.97 9.32
N THR A 251 -9.17 7.03 8.29
CA THR A 251 -10.15 5.98 7.99
C THR A 251 -9.47 4.67 7.60
N VAL A 252 -8.49 4.73 6.70
CA VAL A 252 -7.73 3.54 6.26
C VAL A 252 -6.99 2.92 7.44
N LEU A 253 -6.33 3.73 8.27
CA LEU A 253 -5.66 3.23 9.48
C LEU A 253 -6.65 2.61 10.47
N ALA A 254 -7.83 3.19 10.65
CA ALA A 254 -8.88 2.63 11.50
C ALA A 254 -9.35 1.26 10.98
N VAL A 255 -9.64 1.16 9.67
CA VAL A 255 -10.04 -0.10 9.02
C VAL A 255 -8.95 -1.17 9.13
N MET A 256 -7.68 -0.80 8.91
CA MET A 256 -6.54 -1.71 9.11
C MET A 256 -6.41 -2.16 10.58
N GLY A 257 -6.84 -1.32 11.53
CA GLY A 257 -6.96 -1.65 12.95
C GLY A 257 -8.25 -2.38 13.32
N LEU A 258 -9.02 -2.88 12.35
CA LEU A 258 -10.30 -3.59 12.54
C LEU A 258 -11.39 -2.74 13.22
N ALA A 259 -11.27 -1.41 13.15
CA ALA A 259 -12.32 -0.50 13.56
C ALA A 259 -13.32 -0.28 12.41
N ASP A 260 -14.55 0.08 12.78
CA ASP A 260 -15.67 0.30 11.85
C ASP A 260 -16.02 1.80 11.78
N PRO A 261 -15.44 2.57 10.82
CA PRO A 261 -15.80 3.97 10.63
C PRO A 261 -17.29 4.19 10.36
N PRO A 262 -17.93 5.20 10.99
CA PRO A 262 -19.34 5.46 10.78
C PRO A 262 -19.61 5.87 9.32
N ARG A 263 -20.59 5.25 8.67
CA ARG A 263 -20.94 5.52 7.25
C ARG A 263 -21.13 7.01 6.90
N PRO A 264 -21.78 7.85 7.73
CA PRO A 264 -21.89 9.28 7.43
C PRO A 264 -20.54 9.99 7.29
N LEU A 265 -19.53 9.57 8.06
CA LEU A 265 -18.17 10.08 7.93
C LEU A 265 -17.59 9.71 6.56
N LEU A 266 -17.70 8.46 6.14
CA LEU A 266 -17.19 8.00 4.85
C LEU A 266 -17.79 8.80 3.68
N TYR A 267 -19.10 9.06 3.70
CA TYR A 267 -19.75 9.92 2.70
C TYR A 267 -19.27 11.38 2.76
N ALA A 268 -19.04 11.93 3.96
CA ALA A 268 -18.50 13.28 4.10
C ALA A 268 -17.08 13.40 3.55
N VAL A 269 -16.22 12.39 3.79
CA VAL A 269 -14.86 12.34 3.26
C VAL A 269 -14.88 12.18 1.73
N LEU A 270 -15.73 11.29 1.20
CA LEU A 270 -15.93 11.13 -0.24
C LEU A 270 -16.42 12.44 -0.89
N ALA A 271 -17.38 13.13 -0.29
CA ALA A 271 -17.87 14.42 -0.80
C ALA A 271 -16.76 15.48 -0.81
N ALA A 272 -15.96 15.56 0.26
CA ALA A 272 -14.79 16.45 0.30
C ALA A 272 -13.77 16.10 -0.80
N GLN A 273 -13.54 14.81 -1.04
CA GLN A 273 -12.65 14.34 -2.10
C GLN A 273 -13.17 14.72 -3.51
N TRP A 274 -14.48 14.63 -3.76
CA TRP A 274 -15.08 15.09 -5.01
C TRP A 274 -14.96 16.60 -5.20
N VAL A 275 -15.18 17.39 -4.16
CA VAL A 275 -14.98 18.86 -4.19
C VAL A 275 -13.52 19.19 -4.48
N ALA A 276 -12.58 18.48 -3.85
CA ALA A 276 -11.15 18.62 -4.10
C ALA A 276 -10.79 18.34 -5.57
N THR A 277 -11.25 17.21 -6.11
CA THR A 277 -11.01 16.83 -7.51
C THR A 277 -11.63 17.82 -8.49
N GLY A 278 -12.86 18.28 -8.25
CA GLY A 278 -13.51 19.32 -9.06
C GLY A 278 -12.77 20.67 -9.03
N GLY A 279 -12.04 20.93 -7.94
CA GLY A 279 -11.18 22.10 -7.79
C GLY A 279 -10.08 22.26 -8.83
N VAL A 280 -9.67 21.18 -9.50
CA VAL A 280 -8.69 21.24 -10.59
C VAL A 280 -9.17 22.19 -11.70
N LEU A 281 -10.46 22.14 -12.04
CA LEU A 281 -11.04 23.04 -13.04
C LEU A 281 -11.04 24.50 -12.56
N ALA A 282 -11.40 24.74 -11.30
CA ALA A 282 -11.36 26.08 -10.72
C ALA A 282 -9.93 26.66 -10.70
N ALA A 283 -8.94 25.83 -10.36
CA ALA A 283 -7.53 26.22 -10.36
C ALA A 283 -7.00 26.50 -11.77
N ALA A 284 -7.41 25.71 -12.76
CA ALA A 284 -7.07 25.93 -14.16
C ALA A 284 -7.68 27.25 -14.68
N VAL A 285 -8.96 27.51 -14.39
CA VAL A 285 -9.61 28.78 -14.72
C VAL A 285 -8.87 29.95 -14.06
N ALA A 286 -8.56 29.84 -12.76
CA ALA A 286 -7.80 30.86 -12.05
C ALA A 286 -6.42 31.08 -12.70
N LEU A 287 -5.71 30.04 -13.11
CA LEU A 287 -4.42 30.18 -13.80
C LEU A 287 -4.56 30.98 -15.11
N VAL A 288 -5.54 30.62 -15.95
CA VAL A 288 -5.78 31.26 -17.24
C VAL A 288 -6.22 32.71 -17.09
N THR A 289 -7.15 33.02 -16.19
CA THR A 289 -7.60 34.40 -15.95
C THR A 289 -6.49 35.26 -15.39
N GLY A 290 -5.61 34.69 -14.56
CA GLY A 290 -4.44 35.38 -14.03
C GLY A 290 -3.41 35.71 -15.11
N PHE A 291 -3.11 34.74 -15.97
CA PHE A 291 -2.21 34.93 -17.10
C PHE A 291 -2.71 36.03 -18.03
N ARG A 292 -3.99 35.99 -18.41
CA ARG A 292 -4.62 37.01 -19.27
C ARG A 292 -4.64 38.40 -18.63
N ALA A 293 -4.78 38.47 -17.31
CA ALA A 293 -4.76 39.73 -16.56
C ALA A 293 -3.34 40.26 -16.27
N GLY A 294 -2.28 39.58 -16.73
CA GLY A 294 -0.90 40.01 -16.53
C GLY A 294 -0.47 40.01 -15.05
N VAL A 295 -0.99 39.08 -14.23
CA VAL A 295 -0.57 39.01 -12.82
C VAL A 295 0.91 38.70 -12.72
N GLY A 296 1.62 39.37 -11.79
CA GLY A 296 3.07 39.22 -11.65
C GLY A 296 3.53 37.77 -11.49
N ARG A 297 4.76 37.47 -11.96
CA ARG A 297 5.32 36.11 -12.07
C ARG A 297 5.19 35.26 -10.80
N ALA A 298 5.41 35.85 -9.63
CA ALA A 298 5.26 35.14 -8.35
C ALA A 298 3.81 34.67 -8.08
N ARG A 299 2.81 35.47 -8.44
CA ARG A 299 1.39 35.08 -8.30
C ARG A 299 1.00 34.00 -9.31
N LEU A 300 1.54 34.08 -10.51
CA LEU A 300 1.34 33.05 -11.53
C LEU A 300 1.95 31.71 -11.09
N ALA A 301 3.18 31.73 -10.58
CA ALA A 301 3.84 30.55 -10.01
C ALA A 301 3.01 29.92 -8.87
N GLY A 302 2.47 30.73 -7.96
CA GLY A 302 1.55 30.24 -6.91
C GLY A 302 0.30 29.57 -7.47
N ARG A 303 -0.31 30.10 -8.55
CA ARG A 303 -1.47 29.48 -9.22
C ARG A 303 -1.10 28.16 -9.88
N VAL A 304 0.08 28.07 -10.50
CA VAL A 304 0.61 26.81 -11.06
C VAL A 304 0.80 25.78 -9.95
N LEU A 305 1.42 26.15 -8.83
CA LEU A 305 1.61 25.25 -7.69
C LEU A 305 0.29 24.74 -7.11
N MET A 306 -0.75 25.58 -7.02
CA MET A 306 -2.08 25.15 -6.57
C MET A 306 -2.71 24.15 -7.54
N LEU A 307 -2.60 24.41 -8.84
CA LEU A 307 -3.11 23.51 -9.86
C LEU A 307 -2.39 22.15 -9.81
N LEU A 308 -1.05 22.15 -9.77
CA LEU A 308 -0.25 20.93 -9.67
C LEU A 308 -0.55 20.15 -8.38
N GLY A 309 -0.72 20.84 -7.25
CA GLY A 309 -1.11 20.19 -6.00
C GLY A 309 -2.48 19.52 -6.07
N LEU A 310 -3.49 20.20 -6.64
CA LEU A 310 -4.83 19.62 -6.79
C LEU A 310 -4.84 18.46 -7.79
N VAL A 311 -4.10 18.57 -8.89
CA VAL A 311 -3.92 17.47 -9.86
C VAL A 311 -3.24 16.27 -9.21
N GLY A 312 -2.20 16.48 -8.39
CA GLY A 312 -1.52 15.42 -7.65
C GLY A 312 -2.47 14.67 -6.71
N VAL A 313 -3.24 15.39 -5.89
CA VAL A 313 -4.23 14.77 -5.00
C VAL A 313 -5.34 14.06 -5.77
N ALA A 314 -5.85 14.66 -6.84
CA ALA A 314 -6.88 14.04 -7.69
C ALA A 314 -6.39 12.75 -8.36
N TRP A 315 -5.14 12.74 -8.83
CA TRP A 315 -4.50 11.57 -9.41
C TRP A 315 -4.39 10.42 -8.39
N VAL A 316 -3.91 10.70 -7.17
CA VAL A 316 -3.85 9.70 -6.09
C VAL A 316 -5.26 9.18 -5.78
N ALA A 317 -6.25 10.06 -5.70
CA ALA A 317 -7.62 9.67 -5.43
C ALA A 317 -8.20 8.73 -6.49
N LEU A 318 -7.86 8.93 -7.77
CA LEU A 318 -8.23 8.04 -8.86
C LEU A 318 -7.46 6.71 -8.79
N ALA A 319 -6.14 6.76 -8.58
CA ALA A 319 -5.28 5.57 -8.59
C ALA A 319 -5.61 4.58 -7.46
N PHE A 320 -6.17 5.07 -6.34
CA PHE A 320 -6.44 4.30 -5.13
C PHE A 320 -7.92 4.22 -4.75
N GLY A 321 -8.83 4.51 -5.68
CA GLY A 321 -10.27 4.29 -5.47
C GLY A 321 -10.92 5.21 -4.44
N LEU A 322 -10.29 6.34 -4.08
CA LEU A 322 -10.82 7.30 -3.09
C LEU A 322 -12.03 8.10 -3.61
N LEU A 323 -12.34 7.99 -4.90
CA LEU A 323 -13.53 8.54 -5.55
C LEU A 323 -14.64 7.50 -5.74
N SER A 324 -14.40 6.24 -5.34
CA SER A 324 -15.37 5.16 -5.50
C SER A 324 -16.62 5.43 -4.66
N PRO A 325 -17.83 5.28 -5.22
CA PRO A 325 -19.06 5.32 -4.44
C PRO A 325 -19.25 4.04 -3.61
N ASP A 326 -18.52 2.97 -3.93
CA ASP A 326 -18.49 1.75 -3.13
C ASP A 326 -17.55 1.94 -1.94
N LEU A 327 -18.16 1.96 -0.75
CA LEU A 327 -17.50 2.16 0.54
C LEU A 327 -17.36 0.84 1.32
N GLY A 328 -17.46 -0.31 0.65
CA GLY A 328 -17.19 -1.62 1.25
C GLY A 328 -15.72 -1.83 1.63
N TYR A 329 -15.51 -2.45 2.78
CA TYR A 329 -14.20 -2.85 3.32
C TYR A 329 -14.29 -4.11 4.18
#